data_AF-A0A7S3KIF2-F1
#
_entry.id   AF-A0A7S3KIF2-F1
#
_cell.length_a   1.000
_cell.length_b   1.000
_cell.length_c   1.000
_cell.angle_alpha   90.00
_cell.angle_beta   90.00
_cell.angle_gamma   90.00
#
_symmetry.space_group_name_H-M   'P 1'
#
loop_
_entity.id
_entity.type
_entity.pdbx_description
1 polymer ?
#
loop_
_entity_poly.entity_id
_entity_poly.type
_entity_poly.pdbx_seq_one_letter_code
_entity_poly.pdbx_strand_id
1 'polypeptide(L)'
;DCTTFEKDLSVNVAPSRISTYQSKKMIPGTKNWSERLDTILLGAYDQFPSNWKKISNELGQKKTPDECRERYTALKLCNVKGRFTKEEDEKIIKGVEKYGKSWAIIAKQFINRTSKQIRDRYMK
;
A
#
# COMPACT_ATOMS: atom_id res chain seq x y z
N ASP A 1 -30.47 12.83 36.37
CA ASP A 1 -29.19 13.44 36.69
C ASP A 1 -28.06 12.43 36.56
N CYS A 2 -26.86 12.97 36.41
CA CYS A 2 -25.61 12.34 36.05
C CYS A 2 -25.09 11.22 37.00
N THR A 3 -24.27 10.35 36.39
CA THR A 3 -22.95 9.84 36.87
C THR A 3 -22.78 8.60 37.77
N THR A 4 -21.76 7.81 37.36
CA THR A 4 -20.84 6.94 38.14
C THR A 4 -21.28 5.48 38.31
N PHE A 5 -20.83 4.51 37.49
CA PHE A 5 -19.48 3.91 37.33
C PHE A 5 -18.95 3.28 38.62
N GLU A 6 -18.87 1.94 38.70
CA GLU A 6 -17.70 1.19 39.16
C GLU A 6 -17.95 -0.33 39.16
N LYS A 7 -16.82 -1.06 38.99
CA LYS A 7 -16.55 -2.50 39.19
C LYS A 7 -16.72 -3.41 37.98
N ASP A 8 -15.79 -4.29 37.64
CA ASP A 8 -14.36 -4.45 37.94
C ASP A 8 -13.87 -5.55 36.97
N LEU A 9 -12.56 -5.66 36.81
CA LEU A 9 -11.80 -6.62 36.03
C LEU A 9 -12.37 -8.05 36.00
N SER A 10 -12.68 -8.52 34.79
CA SER A 10 -12.33 -9.87 34.37
C SER A 10 -12.00 -9.83 32.88
N VAL A 11 -10.75 -9.46 32.57
CA VAL A 11 -10.18 -9.63 31.22
C VAL A 11 -9.99 -11.12 30.97
N ASN A 12 -11.06 -11.78 30.55
CA ASN A 12 -10.95 -13.06 29.86
C ASN A 12 -10.32 -12.79 28.49
N VAL A 13 -8.99 -12.77 28.46
CA VAL A 13 -8.21 -12.86 27.22
C VAL A 13 -8.45 -14.26 26.66
N ALA A 14 -9.57 -14.41 25.96
CA ALA A 14 -9.72 -15.49 25.00
C ALA A 14 -8.53 -15.38 24.03
N PRO A 15 -7.83 -16.48 23.68
CA PRO A 15 -6.84 -16.44 22.63
C PRO A 15 -7.61 -16.12 21.35
N SER A 16 -7.63 -14.84 21.00
CA SER A 16 -8.21 -14.39 19.76
C SER A 16 -7.45 -15.15 18.68
N ARG A 17 -8.15 -16.09 18.05
CA ARG A 17 -7.75 -16.68 16.78
C ARG A 17 -7.29 -15.50 15.95
N ILE A 18 -5.98 -15.44 15.69
CA ILE A 18 -5.41 -14.48 14.76
C ILE A 18 -6.24 -14.64 13.51
N SER A 19 -7.11 -13.66 13.28
CA SER A 19 -8.01 -13.65 12.15
C SER A 19 -7.10 -13.64 10.94
N THR A 20 -7.00 -14.78 10.26
CA THR A 20 -6.23 -15.02 9.02
C THR A 20 -6.76 -14.18 7.84
N TYR A 21 -7.50 -13.13 8.15
CA TYR A 21 -8.08 -12.17 7.24
C TYR A 21 -7.01 -11.18 6.77
N GLN A 22 -6.13 -11.65 5.89
CA GLN A 22 -5.78 -10.98 4.62
C GLN A 22 -5.14 -12.00 3.65
N SER A 23 -5.81 -13.12 3.37
CA SER A 23 -5.56 -13.81 2.10
C SER A 23 -6.12 -12.97 0.94
N LYS A 24 -5.34 -12.04 0.37
CA LYS A 24 -5.75 -11.28 -0.83
C LYS A 24 -4.65 -11.22 -1.89
N LYS A 25 -4.73 -12.25 -2.75
CA LYS A 25 -4.43 -12.26 -4.20
C LYS A 25 -2.95 -12.24 -4.58
N MET A 26 -2.40 -13.45 -4.68
CA MET A 26 -1.19 -13.74 -5.44
C MET A 26 -1.31 -13.20 -6.88
N ILE A 27 -0.29 -12.45 -7.31
CA ILE A 27 -0.12 -12.01 -8.69
C ILE A 27 0.12 -13.27 -9.54
N PRO A 28 -0.67 -13.53 -10.61
CA PRO A 28 -0.44 -14.70 -11.45
C PRO A 28 0.90 -14.54 -12.17
N GLY A 29 1.86 -15.43 -11.90
CA GLY A 29 3.07 -15.57 -12.72
C GLY A 29 4.44 -15.49 -12.02
N THR A 30 4.54 -15.28 -10.71
CA THR A 30 5.86 -15.18 -10.06
C THR A 30 6.08 -16.25 -9.01
N LYS A 31 6.65 -17.40 -9.42
CA LYS A 31 6.94 -18.55 -8.53
C LYS A 31 7.88 -18.21 -7.35
N ASN A 32 8.51 -17.02 -7.32
CA ASN A 32 9.55 -16.63 -6.36
C ASN A 32 9.42 -15.19 -5.79
N TRP A 33 8.26 -14.53 -5.82
CA TRP A 33 8.09 -13.18 -5.24
C TRP A 33 7.07 -13.20 -4.09
N SER A 34 7.49 -12.72 -2.91
CA SER A 34 6.67 -12.65 -1.69
C SER A 34 6.36 -11.20 -1.33
N GLU A 35 5.32 -10.98 -0.52
CA GLU A 35 4.95 -9.66 -0.02
C GLU A 35 6.11 -8.95 0.71
N ARG A 36 6.94 -9.72 1.41
CA ARG A 36 8.16 -9.19 2.05
C ARG A 36 9.13 -8.62 1.02
N LEU A 37 9.37 -9.34 -0.08
CA LEU A 37 10.25 -8.87 -1.15
C LEU A 37 9.64 -7.66 -1.87
N ASP A 38 8.33 -7.64 -2.07
CA ASP A 38 7.63 -6.47 -2.64
C ASP A 38 7.75 -5.24 -1.74
N THR A 39 7.70 -5.43 -0.42
CA THR A 39 7.88 -4.35 0.57
C THR A 39 9.30 -3.78 0.53
N ILE A 40 10.31 -4.65 0.50
CA ILE A 40 11.72 -4.25 0.36
C ILE A 40 11.94 -3.57 -0.99
N LEU A 41 11.35 -4.08 -2.07
CA LEU A 41 11.45 -3.52 -3.42
C LEU A 41 10.89 -2.09 -3.48
N LEU A 42 9.71 -1.86 -2.89
CA LEU A 42 9.09 -0.53 -2.82
C LEU A 42 9.90 0.43 -1.95
N GLY A 43 10.37 -0.01 -0.78
CA GLY A 43 11.19 0.81 0.11
C GLY A 43 12.56 1.14 -0.47
N ALA A 44 13.22 0.19 -1.13
CA ALA A 44 14.50 0.41 -1.79
C ALA A 44 14.37 1.36 -2.99
N TYR A 45 13.25 1.31 -3.72
CA TYR A 45 12.97 2.27 -4.79
C TYR A 45 12.74 3.70 -4.26
N ASP A 46 12.12 3.83 -3.07
CA ASP A 46 11.95 5.13 -2.41
C ASP A 46 13.30 5.77 -2.03
N GLN A 47 14.25 4.95 -1.57
CA GLN A 47 15.61 5.40 -1.25
C GLN A 47 16.48 5.64 -2.50
N PHE A 48 16.36 4.79 -3.52
CA PHE A 48 17.21 4.82 -4.71
C PHE A 48 16.37 4.67 -6.00
N PRO A 49 15.67 5.74 -6.43
CA PRO A 49 14.78 5.67 -7.58
C PRO A 49 15.56 5.29 -8.85
N SER A 50 15.04 4.32 -9.60
CA SER A 50 15.62 3.78 -10.84
C SER A 50 17.01 3.13 -10.73
N ASN A 51 17.54 2.92 -9.52
CA ASN A 51 18.82 2.24 -9.32
C ASN A 51 18.63 0.72 -9.09
N TRP A 52 18.20 0.03 -10.14
CA TRP A 52 17.81 -1.39 -10.08
C TRP A 52 18.93 -2.33 -9.63
N LYS A 53 20.20 -1.97 -9.91
CA LYS A 53 21.37 -2.73 -9.44
C LYS A 53 21.46 -2.74 -7.91
N LYS A 54 21.27 -1.57 -7.29
CA LYS A 54 21.31 -1.43 -5.83
C LYS A 54 20.07 -2.07 -5.18
N ILE A 55 18.90 -1.87 -5.79
CA ILE A 55 17.63 -2.49 -5.34
C ILE A 55 17.70 -4.02 -5.38
N SER A 56 18.28 -4.59 -6.45
CA SER A 56 18.51 -6.03 -6.57
C SER A 56 19.44 -6.56 -5.47
N ASN A 57 20.50 -5.81 -5.12
CA ASN A 57 21.41 -6.18 -4.03
C ASN A 57 20.69 -6.21 -2.67
N GLU A 58 19.81 -5.26 -2.40
CA GLU A 58 18.98 -5.20 -1.17
C GLU A 58 18.00 -6.38 -1.05
N LEU A 59 17.47 -6.86 -2.18
CA LEU A 59 16.58 -8.02 -2.24
C LEU A 59 17.32 -9.37 -2.16
N GLY A 60 18.65 -9.33 -2.31
CA GLY A 60 19.53 -10.49 -2.33
C GLY A 60 19.82 -11.01 -3.74
N GLN A 61 20.99 -11.65 -3.90
CA GLN A 61 21.57 -12.11 -5.18
C GLN A 61 20.71 -13.09 -6.02
N LYS A 62 19.55 -13.52 -5.51
CA LYS A 62 18.60 -14.37 -6.25
C LYS A 62 17.63 -13.57 -7.14
N LYS A 63 17.68 -12.24 -7.13
CA LYS A 63 16.82 -11.36 -7.93
C LYS A 63 17.64 -10.47 -8.83
N THR A 64 17.43 -10.56 -10.13
CA THR A 64 18.10 -9.71 -11.10
C THR A 64 17.47 -8.30 -11.13
N PRO A 65 18.23 -7.28 -11.55
CA PRO A 65 17.72 -5.91 -11.70
C PRO A 65 16.48 -5.82 -12.61
N ASP A 66 16.45 -6.60 -13.69
CA ASP A 66 15.33 -6.65 -14.63
C ASP A 66 14.07 -7.24 -13.98
N GLU A 67 14.19 -8.35 -13.23
CA GLU A 67 13.07 -8.90 -12.46
C GLU A 67 12.52 -7.89 -11.44
N CYS A 68 13.40 -7.09 -10.81
CA CYS A 68 12.99 -6.06 -9.85
C CYS A 68 12.19 -4.95 -10.54
N ARG A 69 12.62 -4.51 -11.73
CA ARG A 69 11.93 -3.50 -12.53
C ARG A 69 10.59 -4.01 -13.03
N GLU A 70 10.54 -5.21 -13.56
CA GLU A 70 9.29 -5.84 -14.01
C GLU A 70 8.32 -6.00 -12.85
N ARG A 71 8.81 -6.50 -11.70
CA ARG A 71 7.97 -6.64 -10.51
C ARG A 71 7.46 -5.30 -10.01
N TYR A 72 8.31 -4.28 -9.95
CA TYR A 72 7.90 -2.93 -9.53
C TYR A 72 6.83 -2.36 -10.46
N THR A 73 7.00 -2.55 -11.77
CA THR A 73 6.01 -2.15 -12.78
C THR A 73 4.70 -2.92 -12.62
N ALA A 74 4.76 -4.23 -12.36
CA ALA A 74 3.60 -5.06 -12.09
C ALA A 74 2.90 -4.64 -10.79
N LEU A 75 3.63 -4.37 -9.70
CA LEU A 75 3.06 -3.83 -8.46
C LEU A 75 2.39 -2.48 -8.68
N LYS A 76 3.01 -1.63 -9.50
CA LYS A 76 2.45 -0.35 -9.93
C LYS A 76 1.10 -0.48 -10.64
N LEU A 77 1.00 -1.46 -11.54
CA LEU A 77 -0.18 -1.69 -12.36
C LEU A 77 -1.24 -2.56 -11.66
N CYS A 78 -0.86 -3.48 -10.77
CA CYS A 78 -1.77 -4.42 -10.10
C CYS A 78 -2.43 -3.87 -8.84
N ASN A 79 -1.85 -2.90 -8.13
CA ASN A 79 -2.47 -2.37 -6.90
C ASN A 79 -3.69 -1.46 -7.16
N VAL A 80 -4.10 -1.33 -8.43
CA VAL A 80 -5.27 -0.59 -8.91
C VAL A 80 -6.60 -1.21 -8.42
N LYS A 81 -6.61 -2.41 -7.81
CA LYS A 81 -7.84 -3.18 -7.48
C LYS A 81 -8.25 -3.21 -5.99
N GLY A 82 -7.70 -2.35 -5.15
CA GLY A 82 -8.02 -2.28 -3.71
C GLY A 82 -8.99 -1.16 -3.32
N ARG A 83 -9.67 -1.31 -2.17
CA ARG A 83 -10.33 -0.18 -1.47
C ARG A 83 -9.28 0.90 -1.16
N PHE A 84 -9.68 2.17 -1.15
CA PHE A 84 -8.79 3.25 -0.69
C PHE A 84 -8.51 3.06 0.80
N THR A 85 -7.25 3.20 1.20
CA THR A 85 -6.89 3.23 2.62
C THR A 85 -7.14 4.63 3.19
N LYS A 86 -7.21 4.74 4.52
CA LYS A 86 -7.41 6.05 5.17
C LYS A 86 -6.28 7.01 4.86
N GLU A 87 -5.04 6.51 4.80
CA GLU A 87 -3.85 7.30 4.46
C GLU A 87 -3.92 7.80 3.00
N GLU A 88 -4.46 6.98 2.09
CA GLU A 88 -4.71 7.42 0.72
C GLU A 88 -5.78 8.51 0.67
N ASP A 89 -6.89 8.34 1.39
CA ASP A 89 -7.96 9.35 1.45
C ASP A 89 -7.46 10.68 2.02
N GLU A 90 -6.69 10.66 3.10
CA GLU A 90 -6.08 11.88 3.67
C GLU A 90 -5.17 12.58 2.66
N LYS A 91 -4.37 11.82 1.90
CA LYS A 91 -3.55 12.38 0.83
C LYS A 91 -4.40 12.99 -0.29
N ILE A 92 -5.54 12.39 -0.62
CA ILE A 92 -6.45 12.94 -1.64
C ILE A 92 -7.01 14.27 -1.14
N ILE A 93 -7.50 14.32 0.11
CA ILE A 93 -8.07 15.54 0.71
C ILE A 93 -7.02 16.66 0.74
N LYS A 94 -5.83 16.39 1.26
CA LYS A 94 -4.70 17.35 1.28
C LYS A 94 -4.29 17.78 -0.13
N GLY A 95 -4.33 16.87 -1.08
CA GLY A 95 -4.07 17.15 -2.49
C GLY A 95 -5.10 18.10 -3.09
N VAL A 96 -6.39 17.90 -2.80
CA VAL A 96 -7.47 18.77 -3.27
C VAL A 96 -7.41 20.15 -2.61
N GLU A 97 -7.07 20.22 -1.32
CA GLU A 97 -6.88 21.49 -0.62
C GLU A 97 -5.73 22.31 -1.22
N LYS A 98 -4.62 21.65 -1.56
CA LYS A 98 -3.42 22.31 -2.10
C LYS A 98 -3.49 22.65 -3.59
N TYR A 99 -4.04 21.76 -4.42
CA TYR A 99 -4.00 21.87 -5.89
C TYR A 99 -5.38 22.02 -6.53
N GLY A 100 -6.46 22.07 -5.74
CA GLY A 100 -7.84 22.05 -6.23
C GLY A 100 -8.24 20.71 -6.85
N LYS A 101 -9.24 20.72 -7.74
CA LYS A 101 -9.73 19.53 -8.48
C LYS A 101 -8.77 19.07 -9.60
N SER A 102 -7.46 19.19 -9.37
CA SER A 102 -6.39 18.86 -10.31
C SER A 102 -5.97 17.39 -10.19
N TRP A 103 -6.88 16.48 -10.55
CA TRP A 103 -6.73 15.02 -10.32
C TRP A 103 -5.46 14.43 -10.93
N ALA A 104 -4.99 14.94 -12.06
CA ALA A 104 -3.75 14.49 -12.70
C ALA A 104 -2.50 14.83 -11.86
N ILE A 105 -2.48 15.99 -11.19
CA ILE A 105 -1.38 16.40 -10.31
C ILE A 105 -1.43 15.59 -9.02
N ILE A 106 -2.63 15.42 -8.46
CA ILE A 106 -2.83 14.64 -7.24
C ILE A 106 -2.42 13.18 -7.47
N ALA A 107 -2.80 12.58 -8.61
CA ALA A 107 -2.44 11.21 -8.99
C ALA A 107 -0.93 10.94 -9.04
N LYS A 108 -0.10 11.94 -9.36
CA LYS A 108 1.37 11.77 -9.34
C LYS A 108 1.91 11.43 -7.95
N GLN A 109 1.19 11.77 -6.89
CA GLN A 109 1.56 11.46 -5.50
C GLN A 109 1.16 10.04 -5.09
N PHE A 110 0.41 9.34 -5.94
CA PHE A 110 -0.02 7.98 -5.72
C PHE A 110 0.70 7.06 -6.68
N ILE A 111 1.37 6.07 -6.12
CA ILE A 111 2.17 5.15 -6.94
C ILE A 111 1.25 4.30 -7.83
N ASN A 112 0.05 3.94 -7.34
CA ASN A 112 -0.82 2.93 -7.95
C ASN A 112 -2.29 3.36 -8.11
N ARG A 113 -2.57 4.67 -8.08
CA ARG A 113 -3.92 5.21 -8.29
C ARG A 113 -3.94 6.11 -9.53
N THR A 114 -4.93 5.91 -10.37
CA THR A 114 -5.15 6.78 -11.54
C THR A 114 -5.94 8.02 -11.15
N SER A 115 -5.79 9.10 -11.92
CA SER A 115 -6.56 10.33 -11.77
C SER A 115 -8.07 10.10 -11.77
N LYS A 116 -8.54 9.18 -12.62
CA LYS A 116 -9.95 8.74 -12.65
C LYS A 116 -10.38 8.16 -11.31
N GLN A 117 -9.63 7.23 -10.74
CA GLN A 117 -9.97 6.60 -9.46
C GLN A 117 -9.99 7.60 -8.30
N ILE A 118 -9.05 8.55 -8.28
CA ILE A 118 -8.98 9.58 -7.24
C ILE A 118 -10.19 10.50 -7.31
N ARG A 119 -10.55 10.94 -8.52
CA ARG A 119 -11.76 11.73 -8.74
C ARG A 119 -13.00 10.96 -8.30
N ASP A 120 -13.14 9.72 -8.76
CA ASP A 120 -14.30 8.87 -8.46
C ASP A 120 -14.39 8.55 -6.95
N ARG A 121 -13.26 8.54 -6.23
CA ARG A 121 -13.22 8.39 -4.75
C ARG A 121 -13.67 9.65 -4.03
N TYR A 122 -13.22 10.83 -4.48
CA TYR A 122 -13.55 12.10 -3.83
C TYR A 122 -14.98 12.58 -4.13
N MET A 123 -15.50 12.27 -5.33
CA MET A 123 -16.85 12.68 -5.76
C MET A 123 -17.97 11.74 -5.29
N LYS A 124 -17.64 10.70 -4.54
CA LYS A 124 -18.58 9.72 -4.03
C LYS A 124 -18.83 9.95 -2.55
#